data_AF-A0A846CQI5-F1
#
_entry.id   AF-A0A846CQI5-F1
#
_cell.length_a   1.000
_cell.length_b   1.000
_cell.length_c   1.000
_cell.angle_alpha   90.00
_cell.angle_beta   90.00
_cell.angle_gamma   90.00
#
_symmetry.space_group_name_H-M   'P 1'
#
loop_
_entity.id
_entity.type
_entity.pdbx_description
1 polymer ?
#
loop_
_entity_poly.entity_id
_entity_poly.type
_entity_poly.pdbx_seq_one_letter_code
_entity_poly.pdbx_strand_id
1 'polypeptide(L)'
;MATHAGYNRWCYNWGLSLWNAAYIDGYKPNARKLREVFTNHTKPMNPWMKSLSSKVYQYAFIHLGEAFKRFFQGLGKRPRFKKKGKHDSFTIENQWKAHRIKWVESQITFHRLGQNL
;
A
#
# COMPACT_ATOMS: atom_id res chain seq x y z
N MET A 1 5.40 13.17 -8.03
CA MET A 1 4.66 11.91 -8.28
C MET A 1 5.46 10.83 -9.02
N ALA A 2 6.24 11.17 -10.07
CA ALA A 2 6.97 10.18 -10.88
C ALA A 2 7.93 9.26 -10.09
N THR A 3 8.53 9.76 -9.00
CA THR A 3 9.41 8.99 -8.11
C THR A 3 8.70 7.84 -7.41
N HIS A 4 7.46 8.04 -6.98
CA HIS A 4 6.65 7.01 -6.30
C HIS A 4 6.18 5.93 -7.27
N ALA A 5 5.82 6.30 -8.50
CA ALA A 5 5.51 5.32 -9.55
C ALA A 5 6.74 4.48 -9.91
N GLY A 6 7.90 5.12 -10.03
CA GLY A 6 9.19 4.43 -10.24
C GLY A 6 9.51 3.46 -9.11
N TYR A 7 9.30 3.88 -7.86
CA TYR A 7 9.52 3.04 -6.69
C TYR A 7 8.54 1.85 -6.61
N ASN A 8 7.25 2.06 -6.90
CA ASN A 8 6.28 0.96 -7.00
C ASN A 8 6.71 -0.08 -8.03
N ARG A 9 7.09 0.38 -9.23
CA ARG A 9 7.55 -0.49 -10.33
C ARG A 9 8.78 -1.28 -9.90
N TRP A 10 9.75 -0.62 -9.27
CA TRP A 10 10.96 -1.26 -8.80
C TRP A 10 10.66 -2.33 -7.74
N CYS A 11 9.85 -2.01 -6.72
CA CYS A 11 9.45 -2.97 -5.68
C CYS A 11 8.68 -4.17 -6.25
N TYR A 12 7.75 -3.91 -7.18
CA TYR A 12 6.99 -4.97 -7.84
C TYR A 12 7.92 -5.92 -8.61
N ASN A 13 8.85 -5.36 -9.39
CA ASN A 13 9.80 -6.15 -10.19
C ASN A 13 10.77 -6.93 -9.30
N TRP A 14 11.30 -6.30 -8.25
CA TRP A 14 12.14 -6.98 -7.26
C TRP A 14 11.39 -8.16 -6.62
N GLY A 15 10.14 -7.93 -6.17
CA GLY A 15 9.31 -8.98 -5.57
C GLY A 15 8.99 -10.10 -6.55
N LEU A 16 8.73 -9.79 -7.82
CA LEU A 16 8.49 -10.80 -8.86
C LEU A 16 9.74 -11.65 -9.14
N SER A 17 10.92 -11.03 -9.15
CA SER A 17 12.19 -11.76 -9.32
C SER A 17 12.41 -12.74 -8.18
N LEU A 18 12.25 -12.29 -6.93
CA LEU A 18 12.40 -13.13 -5.75
C LEU A 18 11.34 -14.23 -5.68
N TRP A 19 10.09 -13.91 -6.06
CA TRP A 19 9.01 -14.89 -6.16
C TRP A 19 9.35 -15.98 -7.17
N ASN A 20 9.88 -15.62 -8.34
CA ASN A 20 10.24 -16.57 -9.37
C ASN A 20 11.40 -17.47 -8.93
N ALA A 21 12.43 -16.91 -8.30
CA ALA A 21 13.55 -17.68 -7.75
C ALA A 21 13.06 -18.70 -6.71
N ALA A 22 12.30 -18.25 -5.71
CA ALA A 22 11.74 -19.12 -4.69
C ALA A 22 10.80 -20.20 -5.26
N TYR A 23 10.10 -19.91 -6.37
CA TYR A 23 9.25 -20.91 -7.04
C TYR A 23 10.08 -21.98 -7.78
N ILE A 24 11.21 -21.60 -8.39
CA ILE A 24 12.15 -22.55 -9.01
C ILE A 24 12.74 -23.48 -7.95
N ASP A 25 13.04 -22.95 -6.77
CA ASP A 25 13.55 -23.72 -5.63
C ASP A 25 12.49 -24.59 -4.93
N GLY A 26 11.24 -24.62 -5.45
CA GLY A 26 10.15 -25.45 -4.92
C GLY A 26 9.41 -24.85 -3.71
N TYR A 27 9.73 -23.63 -3.30
CA TYR A 27 9.00 -22.95 -2.22
C TYR A 27 7.66 -22.38 -2.73
N LYS A 28 6.77 -22.09 -1.77
CA LYS A 28 5.51 -21.37 -2.00
C LYS A 28 5.64 -19.94 -1.46
N PRO A 29 5.96 -18.95 -2.31
CA PRO A 29 6.16 -17.58 -1.85
C PRO A 29 4.85 -16.98 -1.35
N ASN A 30 4.94 -16.04 -0.41
CA ASN A 30 3.80 -15.29 0.13
C ASN A 30 4.15 -13.81 0.17
N ALA A 31 3.20 -12.94 -0.19
CA ALA A 31 3.35 -11.50 -0.13
C ALA A 31 3.79 -11.00 1.26
N ARG A 32 3.36 -11.66 2.35
CA ARG A 32 3.82 -11.34 3.72
C ARG A 32 5.33 -11.58 3.88
N LYS A 33 5.82 -12.76 3.50
CA LYS A 33 7.24 -13.11 3.58
C LYS A 33 8.09 -12.18 2.72
N LEU A 34 7.62 -11.83 1.52
CA LEU A 34 8.30 -10.84 0.67
C LEU A 34 8.42 -9.47 1.34
N ARG A 35 7.37 -9.00 2.03
CA ARG A 35 7.42 -7.74 2.79
C ARG A 35 8.43 -7.80 3.94
N GLU A 36 8.49 -8.91 4.65
CA GLU A 36 9.45 -9.12 5.74
C GLU A 36 10.88 -9.07 5.23
N VAL A 37 11.20 -9.87 4.20
CA VAL A 37 12.54 -9.87 3.58
C VAL A 37 12.90 -8.48 3.05
N PHE A 38 11.96 -7.80 2.40
CA PHE A 38 12.16 -6.47 1.88
C PHE A 38 12.48 -5.45 2.98
N THR A 39 11.71 -5.46 4.06
CA THR A 39 11.83 -4.47 5.14
C THR A 39 13.09 -4.70 5.97
N ASN A 40 13.49 -5.96 6.17
CA ASN A 40 14.63 -6.32 7.01
C ASN A 40 15.96 -6.26 6.26
N HIS A 41 16.00 -6.62 4.97
CA HIS A 41 17.26 -6.72 4.23
C HIS A 41 17.39 -5.65 3.16
N THR A 42 16.40 -5.48 2.28
CA THR A 42 16.54 -4.64 1.08
C THR A 42 16.40 -3.15 1.38
N LYS A 43 15.43 -2.77 2.20
CA LYS A 43 15.13 -1.37 2.53
C LYS A 43 16.26 -0.69 3.32
N PRO A 44 16.89 -1.33 4.34
CA PRO A 44 18.00 -0.71 5.05
C PRO A 44 19.24 -0.47 4.17
N MET A 45 19.48 -1.35 3.18
CA MET A 45 20.58 -1.22 2.22
C MET A 45 20.38 -0.09 1.21
N ASN A 46 19.18 0.49 1.11
CA ASN A 46 18.84 1.50 0.11
C ASN A 46 18.34 2.79 0.78
N PRO A 47 19.25 3.71 1.16
CA PRO A 47 18.89 4.93 1.88
C PRO A 47 17.86 5.81 1.15
N TRP A 48 17.93 5.85 -0.18
CA TRP A 48 17.00 6.62 -1.03
C TRP A 48 15.53 6.22 -0.87
N MET A 49 15.23 5.01 -0.38
CA MET A 49 13.86 4.54 -0.16
C MET A 49 13.22 5.14 1.10
N LYS A 50 14.03 5.68 2.03
CA LYS A 50 13.52 6.23 3.31
C LYS A 50 12.65 7.47 3.10
N SER A 51 12.91 8.24 2.04
CA SER A 51 12.13 9.44 1.69
C SER A 51 10.80 9.13 1.00
N LEU A 52 10.52 7.86 0.70
CA LEU A 52 9.33 7.42 -0.03
C LEU A 52 8.34 6.73 0.90
N SER A 53 7.04 6.92 0.62
CA SER A 53 5.98 6.36 1.45
C SER A 53 6.04 4.83 1.52
N SER A 54 5.93 4.30 2.73
CA SER A 54 5.94 2.87 2.97
C SER A 54 4.74 2.14 2.35
N LYS A 55 3.63 2.85 2.13
CA LYS A 55 2.43 2.31 1.50
C LYS A 55 2.71 1.88 0.05
N VAL A 56 3.61 2.57 -0.64
CA VAL A 56 3.92 2.29 -2.06
C VAL A 56 4.43 0.86 -2.27
N TYR A 57 5.41 0.42 -1.47
CA TYR A 57 5.93 -0.93 -1.58
C TYR A 57 4.96 -1.96 -1.01
N GLN A 58 4.22 -1.63 0.06
CA GLN A 58 3.21 -2.52 0.62
C GLN A 58 2.15 -2.90 -0.41
N TYR A 59 1.59 -1.91 -1.11
CA TYR A 59 0.62 -2.15 -2.19
C TYR A 59 1.26 -2.83 -3.39
N ALA A 60 2.52 -2.54 -3.74
CA ALA A 60 3.22 -3.27 -4.80
C ALA A 60 3.24 -4.78 -4.53
N PHE A 61 3.53 -5.19 -3.28
CA PHE A 61 3.55 -6.60 -2.90
C PHE A 61 2.16 -7.22 -2.74
N ILE A 62 1.17 -6.45 -2.28
CA ILE A 62 -0.24 -6.89 -2.24
C ILE A 62 -0.71 -7.22 -3.66
N HIS A 63 -0.55 -6.29 -4.60
CA HIS A 63 -0.95 -6.49 -5.99
C HIS A 63 -0.19 -7.64 -6.66
N LEU A 64 1.09 -7.85 -6.31
CA LEU A 64 1.84 -9.02 -6.77
C LEU A 64 1.21 -10.33 -6.25
N GLY A 65 0.89 -10.39 -4.95
CA GLY A 65 0.23 -11.56 -4.35
C GLY A 65 -1.15 -11.84 -4.95
N GLU A 66 -1.95 -10.80 -5.18
CA GLU A 66 -3.25 -10.90 -5.86
C GLU A 66 -3.11 -11.42 -7.29
N ALA A 67 -2.12 -10.93 -8.04
CA ALA A 67 -1.85 -11.38 -9.40
C ALA A 67 -1.50 -12.87 -9.44
N PHE A 68 -0.66 -13.35 -8.51
CA PHE A 68 -0.37 -14.78 -8.39
C PHE A 68 -1.58 -15.60 -7.94
N LYS A 69 -2.38 -15.09 -7.00
CA LYS A 69 -3.63 -15.75 -6.57
C LYS A 69 -4.57 -15.96 -7.77
N ARG A 70 -4.78 -14.93 -8.59
CA ARG A 70 -5.60 -15.02 -9.81
C ARG A 70 -5.00 -15.97 -10.84
N PHE A 71 -3.68 -15.98 -10.99
CA PHE A 71 -2.99 -16.92 -11.87
C PHE A 71 -3.23 -18.38 -11.45
N PHE A 72 -3.08 -18.71 -10.17
CA PHE A 72 -3.34 -20.06 -9.66
C PHE A 72 -4.82 -20.47 -9.74
N GLN A 73 -5.74 -19.51 -9.71
CA GLN A 73 -7.18 -19.75 -9.93
C GLN A 73 -7.57 -19.86 -11.41
N GLY A 74 -6.63 -19.69 -12.35
CA GLY A 74 -6.93 -19.67 -13.79
C GLY A 74 -7.66 -18.40 -14.26
N LEU A 75 -7.87 -17.41 -13.38
CA LEU A 75 -8.57 -16.15 -13.67
C LEU A 75 -7.66 -15.07 -14.28
N GLY A 76 -6.38 -15.37 -14.46
CA GLY A 76 -5.40 -14.39 -14.92
C GLY A 76 -4.14 -15.03 -15.49
N LYS A 77 -3.38 -14.23 -16.23
CA LYS A 77 -2.08 -14.65 -16.78
C LYS A 77 -0.99 -14.54 -15.71
N ARG A 78 0.11 -15.26 -15.92
CA ARG A 78 1.30 -15.20 -15.06
C ARG A 78 1.77 -13.74 -14.92
N PRO A 79 2.10 -13.26 -13.70
CA PRO A 79 2.63 -11.92 -13.49
C PRO A 79 3.90 -11.66 -14.31
N ARG A 80 4.04 -10.45 -14.84
CA ARG A 80 5.17 -10.02 -15.70
C ARG A 80 5.82 -8.77 -15.13
N PHE A 81 7.12 -8.59 -15.43
CA PHE A 81 7.84 -7.38 -15.09
C PHE A 81 7.15 -6.14 -15.67
N LYS A 82 6.96 -5.11 -14.84
CA LYS A 82 6.43 -3.80 -15.22
C LYS A 82 7.49 -3.02 -16.00
N LYS A 83 7.06 -2.31 -17.05
CA LYS A 83 7.90 -1.44 -17.89
C LYS A 83 7.64 0.04 -17.58
N LYS A 84 8.67 0.88 -17.65
CA LYS A 84 8.54 2.34 -17.49
C LYS A 84 7.66 2.90 -18.61
N GLY A 85 6.80 3.88 -18.30
CA GLY A 85 5.91 4.53 -19.27
C GLY A 85 4.69 3.70 -19.67
N LYS A 86 4.51 2.49 -19.13
CA LYS A 86 3.34 1.64 -19.39
C LYS A 86 2.60 1.32 -18.09
N HIS A 87 1.45 1.95 -17.90
CA HIS A 87 0.63 1.84 -16.68
C HIS A 87 1.40 2.18 -15.40
N ASP A 88 2.13 3.30 -15.42
CA ASP A 88 2.83 3.82 -14.24
C ASP A 88 1.79 4.37 -13.24
N SER A 89 1.44 3.55 -12.25
CA SER A 89 0.53 3.91 -11.16
C SER A 89 1.03 3.36 -9.83
N PHE A 90 0.61 3.99 -8.73
CA PHE A 90 0.90 3.54 -7.38
C PHE A 90 -0.27 3.91 -6.45
N THR A 91 -0.46 3.10 -5.41
CA THR A 91 -1.53 3.29 -4.43
C THR A 91 -0.96 3.94 -3.17
N ILE A 92 -1.53 5.07 -2.78
CA ILE A 92 -1.36 5.67 -1.45
C ILE A 92 -2.76 5.81 -0.85
N GLU A 93 -2.97 5.17 0.29
CA GLU A 93 -4.20 5.30 1.06
C GLU A 93 -4.18 6.65 1.79
N ASN A 94 -5.15 7.51 1.51
CA ASN A 94 -5.33 8.76 2.22
C ASN A 94 -6.11 8.47 3.51
N GLN A 95 -5.41 8.29 4.62
CA GLN A 95 -6.03 8.03 5.91
C GLN A 95 -6.62 9.33 6.47
N TRP A 96 -7.81 9.72 5.99
CA TRP A 96 -8.66 10.62 6.74
C TRP A 96 -9.22 9.83 7.91
N LYS A 97 -8.49 9.82 9.04
CA LYS A 97 -9.09 9.40 10.31
C LYS A 97 -10.19 10.40 10.62
N ALA A 98 -11.44 10.00 10.38
CA ALA A 98 -12.58 10.73 10.91
C ALA A 98 -12.41 10.78 12.43
N HIS A 99 -11.99 11.92 12.97
CA HIS A 99 -12.16 12.18 14.38
C HIS A 99 -13.68 12.15 14.60
N ARG A 100 -14.17 11.09 15.24
CA ARG A 100 -15.58 10.95 15.60
C ARG A 100 -15.89 12.07 16.59
N ILE A 101 -16.36 13.22 16.09
CA ILE A 101 -16.82 14.34 16.92
C ILE A 101 -17.98 13.80 17.74
N LYS A 102 -17.76 13.58 19.03
CA LYS A 102 -18.85 13.36 19.97
C LYS A 102 -19.50 14.73 20.17
N TRP A 103 -20.64 14.95 19.55
CA TRP A 103 -21.54 16.03 19.95
C TRP A 103 -21.99 15.73 21.38
N VAL A 104 -21.56 16.56 22.33
CA VAL A 104 -22.25 16.69 23.61
C VAL A 104 -23.29 17.79 23.38
N GLU A 105 -24.54 17.40 23.22
CA GLU A 105 -25.66 18.34 23.35
C GLU A 105 -25.72 18.81 24.80
N SER A 106 -24.98 19.87 25.11
CA SER A 106 -25.24 20.64 26.32
C SER A 106 -26.44 21.54 26.03
N GLN A 107 -27.50 21.28 26.77
CA GLN A 107 -28.80 21.96 26.74
C GLN A 107 -28.61 23.48 26.70
N ILE A 108 -28.95 24.11 25.56
CA ILE A 108 -29.11 25.56 25.47
C ILE A 108 -30.41 25.90 26.19
N THR A 109 -30.32 26.23 27.48
CA THR A 109 -31.38 26.94 28.19
C THR A 109 -31.36 28.40 27.75
N PHE A 110 -32.21 28.74 26.78
CA PHE A 110 -32.57 30.13 26.50
C PHE A 110 -33.26 30.72 27.74
N HIS A 111 -32.53 31.48 28.54
CA HIS A 111 -33.13 32.33 29.56
C HIS A 111 -33.78 33.54 28.87
N ARG A 112 -35.11 33.53 28.87
CA ARG A 112 -35.99 34.65 28.55
C ARG A 112 -35.70 35.81 29.51
N LEU A 113 -34.92 36.80 29.09
CA LEU A 113 -34.99 38.18 29.59
C LEU A 113 -35.85 38.93 28.57
N GLY A 114 -36.91 39.67 28.86
CA GLY A 114 -37.48 40.19 30.08
C GLY A 114 -38.32 41.37 29.58
N GLN A 115 -39.65 41.23 29.58
CA GLN A 115 -40.54 42.38 29.44
C GLN A 115 -40.34 43.27 30.67
N ASN A 116 -40.12 44.57 30.47
CA ASN A 116 -40.56 45.71 31.31
C ASN A 116 -39.66 46.93 31.02
N LEU A 117 -40.16 47.85 30.19
CA LEU A 117 -40.41 49.27 30.51
C LEU A 117 -41.18 49.91 29.35
#